data_AF-A0A562GN76-F1
#
_entry.id   AF-A0A562GN76-F1
#
_cell.length_a   1.000
_cell.length_b   1.000
_cell.length_c   1.000
_cell.angle_alpha   90.00
_cell.angle_beta   90.00
_cell.angle_gamma   90.00
#
_symmetry.space_group_name_H-M   'P 1'
#
loop_
_entity.id
_entity.type
_entity.pdbx_description
1 polymer ?
#
loop_
_entity_poly.entity_id
_entity_poly.type
_entity_poly.pdbx_seq_one_letter_code
_entity_poly.pdbx_strand_id
1 'polypeptide(L)'
;MENSQQGSKSWKDNIGTFIAITTVVLAVCATLAAFKAAGYGNKMVLMQSQASDQWAYYQAKSIKETTYQVQRDAMAVAAQEAGKIELYKSKLDEYDKEIARYKQEKKEITDEAKRLEKDRDMAQQFNGKFGQALIFLQIGILLSSLASINKVYLYWYMGLFAGGVGIIMFLYTFASSVV
;
A
#
# COMPACT_ATOMS: atom_id res chain seq x y z
N MET A 1 8.96 0.00 68.98
CA MET A 1 9.84 0.42 67.88
C MET A 1 9.19 -0.02 66.59
N GLU A 2 8.29 0.80 66.05
CA GLU A 2 7.80 0.62 64.68
C GLU A 2 7.40 2.01 64.20
N ASN A 3 8.35 2.65 63.50
CA ASN A 3 8.19 4.02 63.06
C ASN A 3 7.32 3.99 61.79
N SER A 4 6.03 4.22 61.98
CA SER A 4 5.06 4.50 60.92
C SER A 4 5.44 5.80 60.21
N GLN A 5 6.34 5.73 59.23
CA GLN A 5 6.52 6.76 58.23
C GLN A 5 5.79 6.35 56.94
N GLN A 6 4.46 6.47 56.95
CA GLN A 6 3.72 6.69 55.71
C GLN A 6 4.02 8.11 55.24
N GLY A 7 5.12 8.24 54.49
CA GLY A 7 5.45 9.47 53.78
C GLY A 7 4.31 9.81 52.82
N SER A 8 3.75 11.02 52.93
CA SER A 8 2.71 11.51 52.02
C SER A 8 3.20 11.38 50.58
N LYS A 9 2.55 10.54 49.77
CA LYS A 9 2.82 10.44 48.33
C LYS A 9 2.74 11.84 47.72
N SER A 10 3.90 12.36 47.33
CA SER A 10 4.03 13.74 46.86
C SER A 10 3.47 13.82 45.44
N TRP A 11 2.81 14.93 45.09
CA TRP A 11 2.24 15.18 43.76
C TRP A 11 3.25 14.94 42.61
N LYS A 12 4.55 15.08 42.89
CA LYS A 12 5.68 14.80 41.98
C LYS A 12 5.87 13.31 41.65
N ASP A 13 5.50 12.39 42.54
CA ASP A 13 5.60 10.94 42.29
C ASP A 13 4.49 10.47 41.34
N ASN A 14 3.31 11.08 41.45
CA ASN A 14 2.18 10.78 40.58
C ASN A 14 2.42 11.24 39.13
N ILE A 15 3.17 12.33 38.92
CA ILE A 15 3.50 12.83 37.56
C ILE A 15 4.37 11.83 36.79
N GLY A 16 5.36 11.20 37.44
CA GLY A 16 6.14 10.14 36.81
C GLY A 16 5.26 8.97 36.37
N THR A 17 4.28 8.59 37.19
CA THR A 17 3.29 7.58 36.83
C THR A 17 2.41 8.02 35.66
N PHE A 18 1.97 9.29 35.60
CA PHE A 18 1.19 9.81 34.47
C PHE A 18 1.98 9.80 33.16
N ILE A 19 3.26 10.22 33.17
CA ILE A 19 4.15 10.16 32.00
C ILE A 19 4.30 8.70 31.53
N ALA A 20 4.50 7.77 32.46
CA ALA A 20 4.62 6.36 32.14
C ALA A 20 3.33 5.81 31.49
N ILE A 21 2.16 6.10 32.07
CA ILE A 21 0.86 5.69 31.52
C ILE A 21 0.63 6.28 30.13
N THR A 22 0.86 7.58 29.93
CA THR A 22 0.69 8.22 28.60
C THR A 22 1.63 7.62 27.57
N THR A 23 2.88 7.33 27.96
CA THR A 23 3.86 6.68 27.06
C THR A 23 3.42 5.28 26.67
N VAL A 24 2.88 4.49 27.61
CA VAL A 24 2.36 3.15 27.33
C VAL A 24 1.17 3.20 26.38
N VAL A 25 0.23 4.13 26.58
CA VAL A 25 -0.93 4.29 25.67
C VAL A 25 -0.47 4.66 24.26
N LEU A 26 0.44 5.63 24.14
CA LEU A 26 1.02 6.01 22.85
C LEU A 26 1.76 4.84 22.19
N ALA A 27 2.51 4.06 22.96
CA ALA A 27 3.22 2.88 22.46
C ALA A 27 2.27 1.81 21.93
N VAL A 28 1.18 1.50 22.63
CA VAL A 28 0.17 0.55 22.15
C VAL A 28 -0.48 1.04 20.85
N CYS A 29 -0.87 2.31 20.79
CA CYS A 29 -1.39 2.91 19.56
C CYS A 29 -0.36 2.86 18.41
N ALA A 30 0.91 3.15 18.70
CA ALA A 30 1.99 3.10 17.72
C ALA A 30 2.20 1.68 17.19
N THR A 31 2.21 0.66 18.05
CA THR A 31 2.31 -0.74 17.64
C THR A 31 1.15 -1.16 16.74
N LEU A 32 -0.09 -0.76 17.07
CA LEU A 32 -1.26 -1.05 16.24
C LEU A 32 -1.19 -0.32 14.88
N ALA A 33 -0.78 0.94 14.87
CA ALA A 33 -0.58 1.72 13.64
C ALA A 33 0.49 1.08 12.75
N ALA A 34 1.62 0.66 13.34
CA ALA A 34 2.70 -0.02 12.64
C ALA A 34 2.25 -1.35 12.03
N PHE A 35 1.50 -2.16 12.78
CA PHE A 35 0.97 -3.44 12.30
C PHE A 35 0.01 -3.24 11.12
N LYS A 36 -0.91 -2.27 11.21
CA LYS A 36 -1.83 -1.91 10.12
C LYS A 36 -1.07 -1.38 8.91
N ALA A 37 -0.13 -0.45 9.09
CA ALA A 37 0.71 0.06 8.02
C ALA A 37 1.44 -1.10 7.30
N ALA A 38 2.06 -2.01 8.04
CA ALA A 38 2.74 -3.18 7.47
C ALA A 38 1.76 -4.07 6.68
N GLY A 39 0.57 -4.34 7.20
CA GLY A 39 -0.46 -5.12 6.50
C GLY A 39 -0.87 -4.51 5.15
N TYR A 40 -1.16 -3.20 5.12
CA TYR A 40 -1.46 -2.49 3.87
C TYR A 40 -0.25 -2.39 2.95
N GLY A 41 0.96 -2.26 3.49
CA GLY A 41 2.20 -2.27 2.72
C GLY A 41 2.41 -3.60 1.99
N ASN A 42 2.21 -4.72 2.69
CA ASN A 42 2.27 -6.05 2.08
C ASN A 42 1.20 -6.23 1.00
N LYS A 43 -0.04 -5.79 1.26
CA LYS A 43 -1.11 -5.83 0.26
C LYS A 43 -0.76 -5.01 -0.98
N MET A 44 -0.25 -3.79 -0.80
CA MET A 44 0.20 -2.92 -1.89
C MET A 44 1.27 -3.61 -2.74
N VAL A 45 2.30 -4.19 -2.11
CA VAL A 45 3.38 -4.91 -2.83
C VAL A 45 2.83 -6.12 -3.59
N LEU A 46 1.93 -6.89 -2.97
CA LEU A 46 1.30 -8.04 -3.62
C LEU A 46 0.47 -7.62 -4.84
N MET A 47 -0.39 -6.61 -4.70
CA MET A 47 -1.21 -6.09 -5.82
C MET A 47 -0.33 -5.51 -6.93
N GLN A 48 0.75 -4.80 -6.58
CA GLN A 48 1.72 -4.30 -7.55
C GLN A 48 2.41 -5.45 -8.31
N SER A 49 2.79 -6.52 -7.62
CA SER A 49 3.38 -7.70 -8.24
C SER A 49 2.40 -8.35 -9.22
N GLN A 50 1.16 -8.56 -8.80
CA GLN A 50 0.13 -9.16 -9.65
C GLN A 50 -0.19 -8.27 -10.87
N ALA A 51 -0.28 -6.95 -10.70
CA ALA A 51 -0.45 -6.01 -11.81
C ALA A 51 0.73 -6.08 -12.79
N SER A 52 1.96 -6.17 -12.28
CA SER A 52 3.16 -6.35 -13.09
C SER A 52 3.13 -7.66 -13.89
N ASP A 53 2.66 -8.75 -13.28
CA ASP A 53 2.49 -10.04 -13.96
C ASP A 53 1.46 -9.94 -15.10
N GLN A 54 0.36 -9.22 -14.89
CA GLN A 54 -0.63 -8.97 -15.95
C GLN A 54 -0.04 -8.14 -17.09
N TRP A 55 0.73 -7.09 -16.79
CA TRP A 55 1.42 -6.32 -17.82
C TRP A 55 2.47 -7.12 -18.58
N ALA A 56 3.19 -8.03 -17.90
CA ALA A 56 4.09 -8.97 -18.56
C ALA A 56 3.33 -9.93 -19.47
N TYR A 57 2.16 -10.43 -19.04
CA TYR A 57 1.31 -11.30 -19.86
C TYR A 57 0.74 -10.56 -21.08
N TYR A 58 0.31 -9.31 -20.91
CA TYR A 58 -0.09 -8.43 -22.01
C TYR A 58 1.04 -8.27 -23.04
N GLN A 59 2.27 -8.01 -22.59
CA GLN A 59 3.43 -7.87 -23.48
C GLN A 59 3.69 -9.17 -24.25
N ALA A 60 3.65 -10.32 -23.58
CA ALA A 60 3.81 -11.62 -24.24
C ALA A 60 2.72 -11.86 -25.30
N LYS A 61 1.47 -11.51 -25.02
CA LYS A 61 0.36 -11.60 -25.99
C LYS A 61 0.53 -10.63 -27.15
N SER A 62 1.00 -9.41 -26.88
CA SER A 62 1.27 -8.41 -27.91
C SER A 62 2.36 -8.86 -28.88
N ILE A 63 3.42 -9.51 -28.38
CA ILE A 63 4.48 -10.07 -29.25
C ILE A 63 3.90 -11.18 -30.15
N LYS A 64 3.05 -12.05 -29.61
CA LYS A 64 2.36 -13.09 -30.41
C LYS A 64 1.46 -12.45 -31.47
N GLU A 65 0.64 -11.48 -31.10
CA GLU A 65 -0.21 -10.73 -32.02
C GLU A 65 0.61 -10.10 -33.16
N THR A 66 1.69 -9.37 -32.84
CA THR A 66 2.58 -8.78 -33.84
C THR A 66 3.23 -9.83 -34.74
N THR A 67 3.59 -10.99 -34.19
CA THR A 67 4.15 -12.09 -34.99
C THR A 67 3.14 -12.63 -36.00
N TYR A 68 1.87 -12.83 -35.59
CA TYR A 68 0.79 -13.22 -36.50
C TYR A 68 0.49 -12.14 -37.55
N GLN A 69 0.53 -10.86 -37.17
CA GLN A 69 0.38 -9.74 -38.12
C GLN A 69 1.48 -9.75 -39.17
N VAL A 70 2.75 -9.87 -38.77
CA VAL A 70 3.89 -9.95 -39.70
C VAL A 70 3.78 -11.18 -40.62
N GLN A 71 3.38 -12.34 -40.10
CA GLN A 71 3.18 -13.55 -40.90
C GLN A 71 2.04 -13.40 -41.90
N ARG A 72 0.92 -12.79 -41.48
CA ARG A 72 -0.20 -12.47 -42.36
C ARG A 72 0.22 -11.52 -43.47
N ASP A 73 0.93 -10.45 -43.14
CA ASP A 73 1.34 -9.42 -44.10
C ASP A 73 2.35 -9.98 -45.10
N ALA A 74 3.34 -10.75 -44.64
CA ALA A 74 4.28 -11.44 -45.51
C ALA A 74 3.57 -12.40 -46.48
N MET A 75 2.58 -13.16 -45.99
CA MET A 75 1.80 -14.07 -46.83
C MET A 75 0.89 -13.33 -47.81
N ALA A 76 0.30 -12.20 -47.41
CA ALA A 76 -0.53 -11.36 -48.28
C ALA A 76 0.30 -10.79 -49.45
N VAL A 77 1.51 -10.27 -49.17
CA VAL A 77 2.44 -9.78 -50.19
C VAL A 77 2.85 -10.92 -51.14
N ALA A 78 3.27 -12.07 -50.60
CA ALA A 78 3.65 -13.22 -51.41
C ALA A 78 2.50 -13.75 -52.28
N ALA A 79 1.27 -13.75 -51.77
CA ALA A 79 0.08 -14.18 -52.51
C ALA A 79 -0.27 -13.20 -53.64
N GLN A 80 -0.06 -11.89 -53.42
CA GLN A 80 -0.24 -10.85 -54.42
C GLN A 80 0.80 -10.95 -55.54
N GLU A 81 2.08 -11.12 -55.20
CA GLU A 81 3.16 -11.31 -56.19
C GLU A 81 2.96 -12.58 -57.03
N ALA A 82 2.45 -13.65 -56.42
CA ALA A 82 2.15 -14.91 -57.11
C ALA A 82 0.84 -14.89 -57.93
N GLY A 83 0.02 -13.83 -57.83
CA GLY A 83 -1.29 -13.76 -58.48
C GLY A 83 -2.30 -14.81 -57.98
N LYS A 84 -2.09 -15.39 -56.80
CA LYS A 84 -2.87 -16.53 -56.24
C LYS A 84 -3.65 -16.17 -54.98
N ILE A 85 -4.06 -14.91 -54.83
CA ILE A 85 -4.74 -14.37 -53.64
C ILE A 85 -5.91 -15.26 -53.18
N GLU A 86 -6.74 -15.76 -54.09
CA GLU A 86 -7.90 -16.59 -53.76
C GLU A 86 -7.54 -17.91 -53.08
N LEU A 87 -6.37 -18.49 -53.40
CA LEU A 87 -5.88 -19.72 -52.78
C LEU A 87 -5.43 -19.50 -51.33
N TYR A 88 -4.93 -18.30 -51.00
CA TYR A 88 -4.42 -17.95 -49.67
C TYR A 88 -5.46 -17.26 -48.78
N LYS A 89 -6.62 -16.88 -49.33
CA LYS A 89 -7.69 -16.16 -48.63
C LYS A 89 -8.13 -16.85 -47.33
N SER A 90 -8.27 -18.18 -47.33
CA SER A 90 -8.65 -18.94 -46.14
C SER A 90 -7.61 -18.86 -45.01
N LYS A 91 -6.31 -18.85 -45.34
CA LYS A 91 -5.24 -18.73 -44.34
C LYS A 91 -5.10 -17.30 -43.83
N LEU A 92 -5.34 -16.30 -44.67
CA LEU A 92 -5.39 -14.90 -44.25
C LEU A 92 -6.52 -14.66 -43.25
N ASP A 93 -7.72 -15.20 -43.51
CA ASP A 93 -8.87 -15.11 -42.60
C ASP A 93 -8.60 -15.83 -41.25
N GLU A 94 -7.88 -16.95 -41.27
CA GLU A 94 -7.44 -17.64 -40.05
C GLU A 94 -6.53 -16.74 -39.20
N TYR A 95 -5.54 -16.08 -39.81
CA TYR A 95 -4.67 -15.15 -39.09
C TYR A 95 -5.43 -13.92 -38.58
N ASP A 96 -6.35 -13.36 -39.36
CA ASP A 96 -7.17 -12.23 -38.91
C ASP A 96 -8.05 -12.59 -37.71
N LYS A 97 -8.59 -13.81 -37.66
CA LYS A 97 -9.31 -14.34 -36.48
C LYS A 97 -8.41 -14.48 -35.26
N GLU A 98 -7.21 -15.02 -35.42
CA GLU A 98 -6.24 -15.14 -34.31
C GLU A 98 -5.82 -13.76 -33.78
N ILE A 99 -5.57 -12.80 -34.66
CA ILE A 99 -5.25 -11.41 -34.30
C ILE A 99 -6.42 -10.78 -33.53
N ALA A 100 -7.65 -10.97 -34.01
CA ALA A 100 -8.85 -10.47 -33.32
C ALA A 100 -9.01 -11.09 -31.93
N ARG A 101 -8.75 -12.40 -31.78
CA ARG A 101 -8.76 -13.09 -30.48
C ARG A 101 -7.74 -12.48 -29.52
N TYR A 102 -6.49 -12.30 -29.96
CA TYR A 102 -5.46 -11.69 -29.11
C TYR A 102 -5.79 -10.26 -28.71
N LYS A 103 -6.42 -9.48 -29.60
CA LYS A 103 -6.86 -8.12 -29.28
C LYS A 103 -7.93 -8.10 -28.18
N GLN A 104 -8.86 -9.05 -28.19
CA GLN A 104 -9.86 -9.21 -27.14
C GLN A 104 -9.22 -9.65 -25.81
N GLU A 105 -8.40 -10.70 -25.83
CA GLU A 105 -7.69 -11.19 -24.63
C GLU A 105 -6.83 -10.07 -23.99
N LYS A 106 -6.13 -9.28 -24.80
CA LYS A 106 -5.33 -8.14 -24.31
C LYS A 106 -6.17 -7.07 -23.60
N LYS A 107 -7.42 -6.86 -24.02
CA LYS A 107 -8.33 -5.94 -23.35
C LYS A 107 -8.70 -6.45 -21.96
N GLU A 108 -9.05 -7.73 -21.85
CA GLU A 108 -9.37 -8.37 -20.57
C GLU A 108 -8.19 -8.32 -19.60
N ILE A 109 -6.97 -8.58 -20.07
CA ILE A 109 -5.73 -8.47 -19.28
C ILE A 109 -5.50 -7.04 -18.79
N THR A 110 -5.77 -6.05 -19.64
CA THR A 110 -5.61 -4.63 -19.30
C THR A 110 -6.62 -4.21 -18.22
N ASP A 111 -7.86 -4.65 -18.34
CA ASP A 111 -8.92 -4.34 -17.36
C ASP A 111 -8.60 -4.99 -16.00
N GLU A 112 -8.07 -6.21 -16.00
CA GLU A 112 -7.58 -6.89 -14.78
C GLU A 112 -6.40 -6.16 -14.16
N ALA A 113 -5.38 -5.78 -14.96
CA ALA A 113 -4.22 -5.04 -14.48
C ALA A 113 -4.63 -3.72 -13.82
N LYS A 114 -5.55 -2.97 -14.44
CA LYS A 114 -6.08 -1.71 -13.89
C LYS A 114 -6.87 -1.92 -12.61
N ARG A 115 -7.60 -3.04 -12.47
CA ARG A 115 -8.29 -3.38 -11.21
C ARG A 115 -7.29 -3.57 -10.08
N LEU A 116 -6.21 -4.32 -10.33
CA LEU A 116 -5.14 -4.55 -9.36
C LEU A 116 -4.40 -3.26 -9.00
N GLU A 117 -4.16 -2.37 -9.96
CA GLU A 117 -3.59 -1.04 -9.72
C GLU A 117 -4.50 -0.17 -8.83
N LYS A 118 -5.82 -0.23 -9.04
CA LYS A 118 -6.77 0.49 -8.18
C LYS A 118 -6.74 -0.05 -6.75
N ASP A 119 -6.68 -1.37 -6.58
CA ASP A 119 -6.59 -2.01 -5.26
C ASP A 119 -5.25 -1.69 -4.56
N ARG A 120 -4.15 -1.64 -5.33
CA ARG A 120 -2.85 -1.16 -4.86
C ARG A 120 -2.94 0.29 -4.37
N ASP A 121 -3.53 1.18 -5.14
CA ASP A 121 -3.61 2.61 -4.81
C ASP A 121 -4.42 2.85 -3.53
N MET A 122 -5.52 2.11 -3.36
CA MET A 122 -6.26 2.12 -2.11
C MET A 122 -5.39 1.65 -0.93
N ALA A 123 -4.67 0.53 -1.08
CA ALA A 123 -3.77 0.04 -0.04
C ALA A 123 -2.64 1.03 0.27
N GLN A 124 -2.08 1.69 -0.74
CA GLN A 124 -1.04 2.70 -0.59
C GLN A 124 -1.53 3.91 0.22
N GLN A 125 -2.75 4.39 -0.03
CA GLN A 125 -3.33 5.50 0.73
C GLN A 125 -3.46 5.16 2.22
N PHE A 126 -3.98 3.97 2.55
CA PHE A 126 -4.10 3.55 3.95
C PHE A 126 -2.73 3.31 4.59
N ASN A 127 -1.79 2.67 3.89
CA ASN A 127 -0.41 2.51 4.36
C ASN A 127 0.23 3.87 4.71
N GLY A 128 0.10 4.87 3.83
CA GLY A 128 0.62 6.22 4.05
C GLY A 128 -0.01 6.91 5.25
N LYS A 129 -1.34 6.86 5.40
CA LYS A 129 -2.06 7.47 6.53
C LYS A 129 -1.68 6.84 7.88
N PHE A 130 -1.60 5.51 7.95
CA PHE A 130 -1.14 4.83 9.17
C PHE A 130 0.35 5.13 9.45
N GLY A 131 1.18 5.25 8.42
CA GLY A 131 2.57 5.67 8.55
C GLY A 131 2.72 7.08 9.13
N GLN A 132 1.91 8.03 8.66
CA GLN A 132 1.90 9.40 9.21
C GLN A 132 1.48 9.41 10.69
N ALA A 133 0.39 8.71 11.04
CA ALA A 133 -0.05 8.58 12.43
C ALA A 133 1.06 7.97 13.31
N LEU A 134 1.75 6.94 12.82
CA LEU A 134 2.86 6.30 13.52
C LEU A 134 4.01 7.29 13.80
N ILE A 135 4.37 8.16 12.86
CA ILE A 135 5.42 9.17 13.05
C ILE A 135 5.06 10.11 14.20
N PHE A 136 3.83 10.64 14.24
CA PHE A 136 3.39 11.54 15.31
C PHE A 136 3.34 10.83 16.67
N LEU A 137 2.89 9.58 16.72
CA LEU A 137 2.88 8.77 17.95
C LEU A 137 4.32 8.54 18.46
N GLN A 138 5.27 8.25 17.57
CA GLN A 138 6.67 8.06 17.94
C GLN A 138 7.31 9.35 18.47
N ILE A 139 7.02 10.51 17.87
CA ILE A 139 7.46 11.81 18.40
C ILE A 139 6.91 12.02 19.82
N GLY A 140 5.64 11.67 20.08
CA GLY A 140 5.04 11.74 21.40
C GLY A 140 5.73 10.83 22.44
N ILE A 141 6.10 9.61 22.05
CA ILE A 141 6.84 8.66 22.90
C ILE A 141 8.24 9.20 23.21
N LEU A 142 8.97 9.69 22.22
CA LEU A 142 10.31 10.25 22.38
C LEU A 142 10.30 11.47 23.30
N LEU A 143 9.34 12.38 23.12
CA LEU A 143 9.19 13.56 23.99
C LEU A 143 8.78 13.19 25.42
N SER A 144 7.94 12.16 25.58
CA SER A 144 7.57 11.65 26.92
C SER A 144 8.77 11.03 27.65
N SER A 145 9.62 10.30 26.92
CA SER A 145 10.89 9.77 27.44
C SER A 145 11.85 10.89 27.87
N LEU A 146 12.03 11.92 27.03
CA LEU A 146 12.85 13.10 27.35
C LEU A 146 12.33 13.88 28.56
N ALA A 147 11.01 13.99 28.70
CA ALA A 147 10.39 14.63 29.87
C ALA A 147 10.67 13.85 31.17
N SER A 148 10.67 12.52 31.12
CA SER A 148 10.98 11.66 32.26
C SER A 148 12.43 11.84 32.76
N ILE A 149 13.38 12.05 31.85
CA ILE A 149 14.81 12.22 32.18
C ILE A 149 15.08 13.64 32.69
N ASN A 150 14.64 14.66 31.95
CA ASN A 150 15.00 16.04 32.23
C ASN A 150 14.17 16.69 33.35
N LYS A 151 13.06 16.07 33.79
CA LYS A 151 12.09 16.64 34.74
C LYS A 151 11.55 18.02 34.30
N VAL A 152 11.69 18.37 33.02
CA VAL A 152 11.19 19.61 32.43
C VAL A 152 9.81 19.33 31.83
N TYR A 153 8.78 19.89 32.46
CA TYR A 153 7.37 19.64 32.14
C TYR A 153 6.94 20.14 30.75
N LEU A 154 7.71 21.06 30.14
CA LEU A 154 7.43 21.59 28.79
C LEU A 154 7.48 20.49 27.71
N TYR A 155 8.44 19.55 27.82
CA TYR A 155 8.56 18.43 26.89
C TYR A 155 7.36 17.48 26.97
N TRP A 156 6.78 17.34 28.16
CA TRP A 156 5.60 16.50 28.35
C TRP A 156 4.36 17.09 27.65
N TYR A 157 4.13 18.41 27.77
CA TYR A 157 3.01 19.06 27.05
C TYR A 157 3.18 18.98 25.53
N MET A 158 4.39 19.17 25.00
CA MET A 158 4.65 19.00 23.57
C MET A 158 4.45 17.54 23.12
N GLY A 159 4.87 16.57 23.93
CA GLY A 159 4.64 15.15 23.68
C GLY A 159 3.16 14.78 23.70
N LEU A 160 2.38 15.35 24.61
CA LEU A 160 0.95 15.11 24.74
C LEU A 160 0.18 15.73 23.57
N PHE A 161 0.59 16.90 23.09
CA PHE A 161 0.04 17.50 21.87
C PHE A 161 0.35 16.65 20.63
N ALA A 162 1.62 16.31 20.39
CA ALA A 162 2.03 15.50 19.24
C ALA A 162 1.40 14.10 19.27
N GLY A 163 1.40 13.45 20.43
CA GLY A 163 0.78 12.15 20.64
C GLY A 163 -0.74 12.20 20.47
N GLY A 164 -1.40 13.26 20.95
CA GLY A 164 -2.83 13.48 20.75
C GLY A 164 -3.21 13.62 19.28
N VAL A 165 -2.44 14.40 18.51
CA VAL A 165 -2.60 14.49 17.04
C VAL A 165 -2.42 13.11 16.39
N GLY A 166 -1.41 12.35 16.81
CA GLY A 166 -1.18 10.98 16.34
C GLY A 166 -2.35 10.04 16.62
N ILE A 167 -2.94 10.09 17.82
CA ILE A 167 -4.12 9.28 18.19
C ILE A 167 -5.34 9.67 17.33
N ILE A 168 -5.60 10.96 17.12
CA ILE A 168 -6.72 11.41 16.29
C ILE A 168 -6.55 10.93 14.85
N MET A 169 -5.35 11.08 14.27
CA MET A 169 -5.05 10.58 12.93
C MET A 169 -5.20 9.06 12.84
N PHE A 170 -4.74 8.32 13.85
CA PHE A 170 -4.90 6.88 13.93
C PHE A 170 -6.36 6.47 13.95
N LEU A 171 -7.19 7.07 14.82
CA LEU A 171 -8.60 6.75 14.95
C LEU A 171 -9.39 7.11 13.68
N TYR A 172 -9.11 8.26 13.07
CA TYR A 172 -9.73 8.66 11.81
C TYR A 172 -9.39 7.69 10.67
N THR A 173 -8.12 7.29 10.58
CA THR A 173 -7.66 6.32 9.57
C THR A 173 -8.25 4.94 9.84
N PHE A 174 -8.36 4.53 11.10
CA PHE A 174 -8.97 3.27 11.48
C PHE A 174 -10.46 3.23 11.12
N ALA A 175 -11.23 4.27 11.47
CA ALA A 175 -12.64 4.37 11.14
C ALA A 175 -12.88 4.36 9.62
N SER A 176 -12.10 5.14 8.87
CA SER A 176 -12.18 5.16 7.39
C SER A 176 -11.68 3.90 6.70
N SER A 177 -11.00 3.00 7.42
CA SER A 177 -10.56 1.70 6.89
C SER A 177 -11.57 0.58 7.13
N VAL A 178 -12.56 0.80 8.01
CA VAL A 178 -13.59 -0.17 8.40
C VAL A 178 -14.93 0.10 7.69
N VAL A 179 -15.19 1.35 7.32
CA VAL A 179 -16.33 1.78 6.48
C VAL A 179 -15.99 1.62 5.01
#